data_AF-D2H7Q0-F1
#
_entry.id   AF-D2H7Q0-F1
#
_cell.length_a   1.000
_cell.length_b   1.000
_cell.length_c   1.000
_cell.angle_alpha   90.00
_cell.angle_beta   90.00
_cell.angle_gamma   90.00
#
_symmetry.space_group_name_H-M   'P 1'
#
loop_
_entity.id
_entity.type
_entity.pdbx_description
1 polymer ?
#
loop_
_entity_poly.entity_id
_entity_poly.type
_entity_poly.pdbx_seq_one_letter_code
_entity_poly.pdbx_strand_id
1 'polypeptide(L)'
;VVYPLPIPQEPIMATPPKRRAVETTGEKVLRYEAFICDVLQRDLRKVLDHRDKVYEQLAKYLQLRNVIERLQEAKPSELYMQVDLGCNFFVDTVVPDTSRIYVALGYGFFLELTLAEALKFIDRKSNLLTE
;
A
#
# COMPACT_ATOMS: atom_id res chain seq x y z
N VAL A 1 -17.42 -12.61 -94.88
CA VAL A 1 -18.32 -12.83 -93.72
C VAL A 1 -17.50 -13.50 -92.63
N VAL A 2 -17.01 -12.72 -91.67
CA VAL A 2 -16.20 -13.20 -90.55
C VAL A 2 -16.99 -12.84 -89.29
N TYR A 3 -17.61 -13.83 -88.67
CA TYR A 3 -18.29 -13.66 -87.37
C TYR A 3 -17.34 -14.17 -86.26
N PRO A 4 -17.12 -13.42 -85.17
CA PRO A 4 -16.19 -13.85 -84.12
C PRO A 4 -16.78 -14.97 -83.25
N LEU A 5 -15.90 -15.85 -82.76
CA LEU A 5 -16.24 -16.91 -81.79
C LEU A 5 -16.60 -16.31 -80.41
N PRO A 6 -17.51 -16.94 -79.63
CA PRO A 6 -17.84 -16.46 -78.29
C PRO A 6 -16.74 -16.86 -77.29
N ILE A 7 -16.34 -15.91 -76.45
CA ILE A 7 -15.40 -16.11 -75.33
C ILE A 7 -16.15 -16.82 -74.19
N PRO A 8 -15.61 -17.88 -73.56
CA PRO A 8 -16.23 -18.50 -72.39
C PRO A 8 -16.19 -17.55 -71.19
N GLN A 9 -17.33 -17.32 -70.53
CA GLN A 9 -17.37 -16.64 -69.25
C GLN A 9 -16.96 -17.62 -68.14
N GLU A 10 -15.88 -17.33 -67.43
CA GLU A 10 -15.49 -18.09 -66.24
C GLU A 10 -16.47 -17.82 -65.09
N PRO A 11 -16.84 -18.85 -64.30
CA PRO A 11 -17.73 -18.68 -63.16
C PRO A 11 -17.01 -17.92 -62.05
N ILE A 12 -17.67 -16.88 -61.55
CA ILE A 12 -17.23 -16.04 -60.44
C ILE A 12 -17.11 -16.93 -59.19
N MET A 13 -15.91 -17.40 -58.86
CA MET A 13 -15.64 -18.10 -57.61
C MET A 13 -15.73 -17.13 -56.44
N ALA A 14 -16.87 -17.14 -55.75
CA ALA A 14 -16.99 -16.57 -54.41
C ALA A 14 -16.02 -17.29 -53.47
N THR A 15 -14.99 -16.59 -53.01
CA THR A 15 -14.15 -17.04 -51.89
C THR A 15 -14.54 -16.28 -50.63
N PRO A 16 -15.17 -16.95 -49.64
CA PRO A 16 -15.07 -16.56 -48.24
C PRO A 16 -14.39 -17.67 -47.41
N PRO A 17 -13.94 -17.42 -46.16
CA PRO A 17 -13.71 -16.13 -45.50
C PRO A 17 -12.32 -16.02 -44.82
N LYS A 18 -11.78 -14.80 -44.76
CA LYS A 18 -10.66 -14.38 -43.90
C LYS A 18 -11.05 -14.23 -42.40
N ARG A 19 -12.04 -14.97 -41.90
CA ARG A 19 -12.67 -14.73 -40.58
C ARG A 19 -11.97 -15.40 -39.38
N ARG A 20 -11.27 -16.53 -39.56
CA ARG A 20 -10.71 -17.30 -38.42
C ARG A 20 -9.52 -16.65 -37.71
N ALA A 21 -8.77 -15.77 -38.39
CA ALA A 21 -7.57 -15.16 -37.82
C ALA A 21 -7.85 -13.94 -36.91
N VAL A 22 -9.04 -13.34 -36.99
CA VAL A 22 -9.42 -12.14 -36.21
C VAL A 22 -10.13 -12.52 -34.91
N GLU A 23 -10.89 -13.61 -34.91
CA GLU A 23 -11.56 -14.14 -33.71
C GLU A 23 -10.54 -14.58 -32.64
N THR A 24 -9.45 -15.22 -33.08
CA THR A 24 -8.37 -15.67 -32.18
C THR A 24 -7.53 -14.54 -31.57
N THR A 25 -7.45 -13.37 -32.23
CA THR A 25 -6.80 -12.18 -31.65
C THR A 25 -7.73 -11.46 -30.68
N GLY A 26 -9.02 -11.36 -30.98
CA GLY A 26 -10.02 -10.76 -30.09
C GLY A 26 -10.16 -11.52 -28.76
N GLU A 27 -10.20 -12.85 -28.80
CA GLU A 27 -10.24 -13.69 -27.58
C GLU A 27 -8.98 -13.54 -26.73
N LYS A 28 -7.82 -13.37 -27.36
CA LYS A 28 -6.56 -13.10 -26.65
C LYS A 28 -6.59 -11.73 -25.98
N VAL A 29 -7.06 -10.69 -26.68
CA VAL A 29 -7.20 -9.33 -26.13
C VAL A 29 -8.14 -9.33 -24.93
N LEU A 30 -9.31 -9.97 -25.02
CA LEU A 30 -10.25 -10.07 -23.89
C LEU A 30 -9.65 -10.83 -22.70
N ARG A 31 -8.88 -11.90 -22.95
CA ARG A 31 -8.16 -12.61 -21.88
C ARG A 31 -7.06 -11.75 -21.25
N TYR A 32 -6.34 -10.96 -22.03
CA TYR A 32 -5.34 -10.03 -21.52
C TYR A 32 -5.99 -8.89 -20.72
N GLU A 33 -7.11 -8.33 -21.18
CA GLU A 33 -7.88 -7.32 -20.45
C GLU A 33 -8.41 -7.85 -19.12
N ALA A 34 -9.01 -9.05 -19.12
CA ALA A 34 -9.46 -9.71 -17.91
C ALA A 34 -8.29 -9.99 -16.95
N PHE A 35 -7.16 -10.48 -17.45
CA PHE A 35 -5.97 -10.72 -16.63
C PHE A 35 -5.38 -9.43 -16.04
N ILE A 36 -5.35 -8.35 -16.82
CA ILE A 36 -4.89 -7.04 -16.36
C ILE A 36 -5.79 -6.52 -15.23
N CYS A 37 -7.10 -6.57 -15.40
CA CYS A 37 -8.06 -6.04 -14.43
C CYS A 37 -8.19 -6.92 -13.17
N ASP A 38 -8.30 -8.24 -13.35
CA ASP A 38 -8.63 -9.15 -12.25
C ASP A 38 -7.41 -9.60 -11.44
N VAL A 39 -6.24 -9.66 -12.10
CA VAL A 39 -4.98 -10.12 -11.48
C VAL A 39 -4.04 -8.94 -11.26
N LEU A 40 -3.53 -8.31 -12.32
CA LEU A 40 -2.47 -7.29 -12.16
C LEU A 40 -2.94 -6.08 -11.34
N GLN A 41 -4.09 -5.49 -11.65
CA GLN A 41 -4.59 -4.32 -10.90
C GLN A 41 -4.97 -4.69 -9.46
N ARG A 42 -5.44 -5.92 -9.23
CA ARG A 42 -5.77 -6.40 -7.89
C ARG A 42 -4.50 -6.61 -7.07
N ASP A 43 -3.48 -7.20 -7.64
CA ASP A 43 -2.22 -7.47 -6.96
C ASP A 43 -1.43 -6.18 -6.74
N LEU A 44 -1.44 -5.25 -7.70
CA LEU A 44 -0.90 -3.90 -7.51
C LEU A 44 -1.56 -3.19 -6.33
N ARG A 45 -2.90 -3.22 -6.24
CA ARG A 45 -3.61 -2.64 -5.09
C ARG A 45 -3.22 -3.29 -3.77
N LYS A 46 -3.12 -4.62 -3.71
CA LYS A 46 -2.67 -5.32 -2.48
C LYS A 46 -1.27 -4.88 -2.06
N VAL A 47 -0.34 -4.74 -3.01
CA VAL A 47 1.04 -4.32 -2.72
C VAL A 47 1.06 -2.87 -2.24
N LEU A 48 0.29 -1.98 -2.88
CA LEU A 48 0.15 -0.59 -2.44
C LEU A 48 -0.45 -0.50 -1.03
N ASP A 49 -1.53 -1.22 -0.75
CA ASP A 49 -2.15 -1.25 0.59
C ASP A 49 -1.18 -1.80 1.65
N HIS A 50 -0.39 -2.82 1.31
CA HIS A 50 0.60 -3.37 2.23
C HIS A 50 1.69 -2.36 2.54
N ARG A 51 2.21 -1.70 1.50
CA ARG A 51 3.18 -0.61 1.62
C ARG A 51 2.65 0.54 2.46
N ASP A 52 1.40 0.94 2.25
CA ASP A 52 0.79 2.06 2.97
C ASP A 52 0.63 1.74 4.46
N LYS A 53 0.31 0.48 4.82
CA LYS A 53 0.30 0.03 6.22
C LYS A 53 1.68 0.09 6.87
N VAL A 54 2.73 -0.33 6.15
CA VAL A 54 4.11 -0.24 6.64
C VAL A 54 4.49 1.23 6.88
N TYR A 55 4.15 2.12 5.96
CA TYR A 55 4.41 3.55 6.12
C TYR A 55 3.61 4.18 7.28
N GLU A 56 2.36 3.77 7.48
CA GLU A 56 1.57 4.25 8.62
C GLU A 56 2.21 3.84 9.96
N GLN A 57 2.73 2.61 10.05
CA GLN A 57 3.45 2.15 11.23
C GLN A 57 4.76 2.92 11.42
N LEU A 58 5.53 3.13 10.35
CA LEU A 58 6.77 3.90 10.38
C LEU A 58 6.51 5.35 10.83
N ALA A 59 5.45 5.98 10.33
CA ALA A 59 5.05 7.33 10.73
C ALA A 59 4.76 7.42 12.23
N LYS A 60 4.08 6.42 12.81
CA LYS A 60 3.83 6.35 14.27
C LYS A 60 5.13 6.25 15.06
N TYR A 61 6.09 5.43 14.61
CA TYR A 61 7.39 5.33 15.26
C TYR A 61 8.22 6.62 15.15
N LEU A 62 8.19 7.30 14.00
CA LEU A 62 8.83 8.60 13.82
C LEU A 62 8.24 9.67 14.72
N GLN A 63 6.91 9.72 14.85
CA GLN A 63 6.23 10.61 15.79
C GLN A 63 6.67 10.34 17.23
N LEU A 64 6.70 9.07 17.64
CA LEU A 64 7.14 8.68 18.97
C LEU A 64 8.60 9.09 19.24
N ARG A 65 9.50 8.86 18.28
CA ARG A 65 10.91 9.28 18.34
C ARG A 65 11.04 10.78 18.57
N ASN A 66 10.33 11.59 17.77
CA ASN A 66 10.36 13.05 17.90
C ASN A 66 9.85 13.53 19.27
N VAL A 67 8.81 12.90 19.81
CA VAL A 67 8.28 13.23 21.15
C VAL A 67 9.32 12.91 22.22
N ILE A 68 9.97 11.74 22.13
CA ILE A 68 11.01 11.32 23.08
C ILE A 68 12.22 12.25 23.03
N GLU A 69 12.69 12.64 21.83
CA GLU A 69 13.81 13.57 21.67
C GLU A 69 13.50 14.93 22.30
N ARG A 70 12.30 15.48 22.04
CA ARG A 70 11.85 16.73 22.67
C ARG A 70 11.76 16.62 24.20
N LEU A 71 11.32 15.48 24.71
CA LEU A 71 11.23 15.22 26.14
C LEU A 71 12.62 15.14 26.79
N GLN A 72 13.59 14.52 26.11
CA GLN A 72 14.99 14.46 26.54
C GLN A 72 15.68 15.82 26.53
N GLU A 73 15.36 16.69 25.58
CA GLU A 73 15.91 18.06 25.50
C GLU A 73 15.33 18.96 26.59
N ALA A 74 14.00 18.93 26.77
CA ALA A 74 13.32 19.81 27.72
C ALA A 74 13.61 19.43 29.19
N LYS A 75 13.90 18.15 29.48
CA LYS A 75 14.07 17.58 30.84
C LYS A 75 13.13 18.20 31.89
N PRO A 76 11.81 18.23 31.63
CA PRO A 76 10.89 18.85 32.56
C PRO A 76 10.77 17.98 33.81
N SER A 77 10.87 18.61 34.99
CA SER A 77 10.61 17.94 36.27
C SER A 77 9.16 17.45 36.37
N GLU A 78 8.23 18.17 35.77
CA GLU A 78 6.81 17.83 35.67
C GLU A 78 6.31 18.16 34.26
N LEU A 79 5.59 17.24 33.63
CA LEU A 79 5.00 17.45 32.31
C LEU A 79 3.50 17.64 32.43
N TYR A 80 3.04 18.85 32.14
CA TYR A 80 1.62 19.18 32.02
C TYR A 80 1.16 18.80 30.62
N MET A 81 0.17 17.90 30.54
CA MET A 81 -0.37 17.46 29.26
C MET A 81 -1.88 17.23 29.34
N GLN A 82 -2.55 17.52 28.23
CA GLN A 82 -3.98 17.25 28.09
C GLN A 82 -4.16 15.91 27.37
N VAL A 83 -4.89 14.99 28.00
CA VAL A 83 -5.12 13.63 27.50
C VAL A 83 -6.56 13.50 27.04
N ASP A 84 -6.78 12.95 25.84
CA ASP A 84 -8.10 12.59 25.34
C ASP A 84 -8.53 11.23 25.92
N LEU A 85 -9.68 11.21 26.62
CA LEU A 85 -10.29 9.99 27.16
C LEU A 85 -11.31 9.37 26.20
N GLY A 86 -11.59 10.01 25.06
CA GLY A 86 -12.52 9.56 24.03
C GLY A 86 -13.64 10.57 23.73
N CYS A 87 -14.23 10.47 22.54
CA CYS A 87 -15.31 11.36 22.08
C CYS A 87 -14.99 12.86 22.21
N ASN A 88 -13.73 13.25 21.97
CA ASN A 88 -13.23 14.62 22.16
C ASN A 88 -13.36 15.13 23.61
N PHE A 89 -13.23 14.24 24.60
CA PHE A 89 -13.21 14.59 26.01
C PHE A 89 -11.78 14.66 26.52
N PHE A 90 -11.35 15.86 26.89
CA PHE A 90 -9.97 16.14 27.24
C PHE A 90 -9.83 16.42 28.74
N VAL A 91 -8.82 15.83 29.38
CA VAL A 91 -8.49 16.04 30.80
C VAL A 91 -7.07 16.51 30.94
N ASP A 92 -6.87 17.54 31.76
CA ASP A 92 -5.53 18.03 32.11
C ASP A 92 -4.89 17.11 33.14
N THR A 93 -3.66 16.71 32.85
CA THR A 93 -2.89 15.75 33.65
C THR A 93 -1.48 16.26 33.86
N VAL A 94 -0.88 15.84 34.98
CA VAL A 94 0.51 16.14 35.32
C VAL A 94 1.24 14.82 35.44
N VAL A 95 2.31 14.68 34.66
CA VAL A 95 3.21 13.52 34.72
C VAL A 95 4.39 13.90 35.62
N PRO A 96 4.54 13.24 36.79
CA PRO A 96 5.56 13.59 37.79
C PRO A 96 6.96 13.08 37.45
N ASP A 97 7.09 12.05 36.61
CA ASP A 97 8.38 11.57 36.11
C ASP A 97 8.30 11.30 34.61
N THR A 98 9.15 11.99 33.85
CA THR A 98 9.26 11.86 32.40
C THR A 98 10.42 10.99 31.95
N SER A 99 11.18 10.43 32.90
CA SER A 99 12.37 9.61 32.63
C SER A 99 12.05 8.27 31.97
N ARG A 100 10.80 7.81 32.09
CA ARG A 100 10.36 6.48 31.68
C ARG A 100 9.04 6.55 30.94
N ILE A 101 8.88 5.68 29.95
CA ILE A 101 7.68 5.60 29.13
C ILE A 101 7.25 4.15 28.95
N TYR A 102 5.95 3.94 28.75
CA TYR A 102 5.40 2.64 28.39
C TYR A 102 5.33 2.52 26.87
N VAL A 103 6.02 1.52 26.31
CA VAL A 103 6.00 1.21 24.88
C VAL A 103 5.27 -0.11 24.67
N ALA A 104 4.28 -0.11 23.77
CA ALA A 104 3.57 -1.32 23.37
C ALA A 104 4.49 -2.24 22.55
N LEU A 105 4.76 -3.44 23.07
CA LEU A 105 5.57 -4.46 22.36
C LEU A 105 4.72 -5.27 21.36
N GLY A 106 3.42 -5.38 21.62
CA GLY A 106 2.46 -6.17 20.85
C GLY A 106 1.61 -7.07 21.75
N TYR A 107 0.51 -7.62 21.20
CA TYR A 107 -0.38 -8.55 21.91
C TYR A 107 -0.91 -8.04 23.27
N GLY A 108 -1.04 -6.71 23.44
CA GLY A 108 -1.48 -6.10 24.69
C GLY A 108 -0.41 -6.00 25.79
N PHE A 109 0.85 -6.34 25.48
CA PHE A 109 1.96 -6.15 26.41
C PHE A 109 2.60 -4.78 26.23
N PHE A 110 2.83 -4.12 27.36
CA PHE A 110 3.51 -2.84 27.46
C PHE A 110 4.74 -3.01 28.34
N LEU A 111 5.85 -2.43 27.91
CA LEU A 111 7.10 -2.45 28.66
C LEU A 111 7.48 -1.03 29.07
N GLU A 112 7.82 -0.87 30.34
CA GLU A 112 8.41 0.35 30.85
C GLU A 112 9.88 0.44 30.40
N LEU A 113 10.20 1.45 29.61
CA LEU A 113 11.53 1.68 29.07
C LEU A 113 12.02 3.08 29.42
N THR A 114 13.34 3.23 29.59
CA THR A 114 13.95 4.56 29.63
C THR A 114 13.90 5.21 28.25
N LEU A 115 13.97 6.54 28.20
CA LEU A 115 13.95 7.29 26.93
C LEU A 115 15.06 6.82 25.96
N ALA A 116 16.25 6.48 26.46
CA ALA A 116 17.35 5.99 25.65
C ALA A 116 17.13 4.56 25.11
N GLU A 117 16.52 3.69 25.91
CA GLU A 117 16.16 2.33 25.47
C GLU A 117 15.02 2.35 24.46
N ALA A 118 14.04 3.23 24.65
CA ALA A 118 12.95 3.43 23.73
C ALA A 118 13.42 3.88 22.33
N LEU A 119 14.40 4.79 22.26
CA LEU A 119 15.02 5.19 20.98
C LEU A 119 15.66 3.97 20.28
N LYS A 120 16.43 3.16 21.01
CA LYS A 120 17.03 1.93 20.46
C LYS A 120 15.97 0.93 19.99
N PHE A 121 14.85 0.83 20.71
CA PHE A 121 13.73 -0.03 20.32
C PHE A 121 13.06 0.46 19.03
N ILE A 122 12.83 1.78 18.92
CA ILE A 122 12.27 2.40 17.73
C ILE A 122 13.18 2.19 16.52
N ASP A 123 14.49 2.42 16.66
CA ASP A 123 15.44 2.23 15.57
C ASP A 123 15.46 0.77 15.09
N ARG A 124 15.48 -0.19 16.03
CA ARG A 124 15.39 -1.63 15.70
C ARG A 124 14.10 -1.99 14.99
N LYS A 125 12.96 -1.46 15.45
CA LYS A 125 11.65 -1.72 14.84
C LYS A 125 11.49 -1.06 13.48
N SER A 126 12.06 0.13 13.30
CA SER A 126 12.01 0.89 12.04
C SER A 126 12.83 0.18 10.96
N ASN A 127 14.02 -0.31 11.32
CA ASN A 127 14.85 -1.10 10.40
C ASN A 127 14.17 -2.41 9.99
N LEU A 128 13.57 -3.14 10.94
CA LEU A 128 12.83 -4.38 10.64
C LEU A 128 11.63 -4.17 9.71
N LEU A 129 10.99 -2.99 9.75
CA LEU A 129 9.87 -2.65 8.88
C LEU A 129 10.30 -2.18 7.49
N THR A 130 11.56 -1.78 7.33
CA THR A 130 12.11 -1.24 6.08
C THR A 130 12.84 -2.31 5.26
N GLU A 131 13.31 -3.39 5.90
CA GLU A 131 13.81 -4.61 5.24
C GLU A 131 12.67 -5.50 4.71
#